data_AF-A0A8J2JLJ6-F1
#
_entry.id   AF-A0A8J2JLJ6-F1
#
_cell.length_a   1.000
_cell.length_b   1.000
_cell.length_c   1.000
_cell.angle_alpha   90.00
_cell.angle_beta   90.00
_cell.angle_gamma   90.00
#
_symmetry.space_group_name_H-M   'P 1'
#
loop_
_entity.id
_entity.type
_entity.pdbx_description
1 polymer ?
#
loop_
_entity_poly.entity_id
_entity_poly.type
_entity_poly.pdbx_seq_one_letter_code
_entity_poly.pdbx_strand_id
1 'polypeptide(L)'
;MCPRPLTWCEFLEFNLESEWQRPRTFHMTDSISSDEFQKLKDFQNKYNHANFIRKVYTVVFLQLLNVASFVLLFVGNSDVNSWIRTHQYFIIIFGALAILTYSFHFCCRHFQWIFLNFLGFVFYTMAEGLFVASLVTIFEANIILVATGVTILLSLVLTIYSFKTSIDYTLYNLNLFIILIILLVVGVLAIFVWDTFPALLFVAAIIGDGLFSLYFIHSTQKVSETYDVSSAV
;
A
#
# COMPACT_ATOMS: atom_id res chain seq x y z
N MET A 1 4.91 22.72 -18.82
CA MET A 1 3.80 22.29 -17.93
C MET A 1 4.03 20.84 -17.55
N CYS A 2 4.26 20.54 -16.26
CA CYS A 2 4.25 19.14 -15.80
C CYS A 2 2.78 18.69 -15.65
N PRO A 3 2.39 17.50 -16.16
CA PRO A 3 1.08 16.95 -15.85
C PRO A 3 1.02 16.61 -14.35
N ARG A 4 -0.20 16.61 -13.79
CA ARG A 4 -0.47 16.50 -12.35
C ARG A 4 0.30 15.32 -11.73
N PRO A 5 0.82 15.47 -10.49
CA PRO A 5 1.36 14.35 -9.76
C PRO A 5 0.21 13.37 -9.52
N LEU A 6 0.25 12.24 -10.21
CA LEU A 6 -0.65 11.14 -9.88
C LEU A 6 -0.38 10.73 -8.40
N THR A 7 -1.26 10.03 -7.72
CA THR A 7 -1.15 9.54 -6.34
C THR A 7 -0.76 8.07 -6.35
N TRP A 8 -0.17 7.51 -5.29
CA TRP A 8 0.24 6.09 -5.25
C TRP A 8 -0.84 5.11 -5.79
N CYS A 9 -2.12 5.45 -5.61
CA CYS A 9 -3.25 4.73 -6.19
C CYS A 9 -3.31 4.82 -7.72
N GLU A 10 -3.13 6.00 -8.32
CA GLU A 10 -3.12 6.19 -9.78
C GLU A 10 -1.94 5.48 -10.51
N PHE A 11 -0.87 5.12 -9.80
CA PHE A 11 0.22 4.28 -10.36
C PHE A 11 -0.11 2.78 -10.33
N LEU A 12 -0.80 2.32 -9.29
CA LEU A 12 -1.42 1.00 -9.26
C LEU A 12 -2.52 0.88 -10.32
N GLU A 13 -3.27 1.95 -10.55
CA GLU A 13 -4.27 2.14 -11.60
C GLU A 13 -3.67 2.00 -13.00
N PHE A 14 -2.59 2.72 -13.32
CA PHE A 14 -1.89 2.60 -14.61
C PHE A 14 -1.36 1.18 -14.89
N ASN A 15 -0.82 0.49 -13.87
CA ASN A 15 -0.35 -0.89 -14.04
C ASN A 15 -1.50 -1.90 -14.14
N LEU A 16 -2.62 -1.69 -13.46
CA LEU A 16 -3.78 -2.59 -13.48
C LEU A 16 -4.72 -2.36 -14.67
N GLU A 17 -4.82 -1.13 -15.18
CA GLU A 17 -5.52 -0.78 -16.42
C GLU A 17 -4.84 -1.37 -17.65
N SER A 18 -3.51 -1.56 -17.62
CA SER A 18 -2.80 -2.17 -18.75
C SER A 18 -3.26 -3.59 -19.09
N GLU A 19 -3.83 -4.32 -18.11
CA GLU A 19 -4.48 -5.61 -18.36
C GLU A 19 -5.91 -5.49 -18.91
N TRP A 20 -6.61 -4.38 -18.65
CA TRP A 20 -8.02 -4.15 -19.02
C TRP A 20 -8.22 -3.27 -20.26
N GLN A 21 -7.21 -2.52 -20.69
CA GLN A 21 -7.18 -1.75 -21.95
C GLN A 21 -7.05 -2.64 -23.20
N ARG A 22 -7.25 -3.96 -23.10
CA ARG A 22 -7.59 -4.76 -24.29
C ARG A 22 -9.11 -4.73 -24.46
N PRO A 23 -9.67 -3.81 -25.27
CA PRO A 23 -11.05 -3.93 -25.68
C PRO A 23 -11.18 -5.26 -26.42
N ARG A 24 -11.83 -6.25 -25.79
CA ARG A 24 -12.58 -7.23 -26.60
C ARG A 24 -13.72 -6.43 -27.18
N THR A 25 -13.52 -5.93 -28.39
CA THR A 25 -14.58 -5.38 -29.23
C THR A 25 -15.66 -6.44 -29.34
N PHE A 26 -16.70 -6.31 -28.50
CA PHE A 26 -17.86 -7.18 -28.59
C PHE A 26 -18.61 -6.73 -29.82
N HIS A 27 -18.52 -7.53 -30.89
CA HIS A 27 -19.24 -7.27 -32.12
C HIS A 27 -20.74 -7.32 -31.84
N MET A 28 -21.36 -6.21 -32.21
CA MET A 28 -22.77 -5.86 -32.11
C MET A 28 -23.70 -7.03 -32.45
N THR A 29 -24.61 -7.35 -31.54
CA THR A 29 -25.82 -8.11 -31.85
C THR A 29 -26.99 -7.12 -31.78
N ASP A 30 -27.50 -6.74 -32.95
CA ASP A 30 -28.63 -5.82 -33.11
C ASP A 30 -29.90 -6.46 -32.54
N SER A 31 -30.31 -6.02 -31.34
CA SER A 31 -31.67 -6.11 -30.76
C SER A 31 -31.72 -5.79 -29.25
N ILE A 32 -30.60 -5.45 -28.62
CA ILE A 32 -30.58 -5.01 -27.21
C ILE A 32 -31.19 -3.60 -27.13
N SER A 33 -32.29 -3.44 -26.38
CA SER A 33 -32.89 -2.13 -26.10
C SER A 33 -31.84 -1.20 -25.47
N SER A 34 -31.87 0.09 -25.79
CA SER A 34 -30.93 1.08 -25.23
C SER A 34 -30.82 1.02 -23.71
N ASP A 35 -31.93 0.68 -23.04
CA ASP A 35 -32.03 0.54 -21.59
C ASP A 35 -31.29 -0.70 -21.05
N GLU A 36 -31.32 -1.80 -21.80
CA GLU A 36 -30.62 -3.04 -21.45
C GLU A 36 -29.12 -2.92 -21.72
N PHE A 37 -28.73 -2.21 -22.79
CA PHE A 37 -27.34 -1.85 -23.05
C PHE A 37 -26.77 -0.93 -21.96
N GLN A 38 -27.55 0.04 -21.48
CA GLN A 38 -27.16 0.91 -20.38
C GLN A 38 -26.99 0.13 -19.07
N LYS A 39 -27.92 -0.76 -18.74
CA LYS A 39 -27.80 -1.65 -17.57
C LYS A 39 -26.53 -2.51 -17.64
N LEU A 40 -26.21 -3.08 -18.81
CA LEU A 40 -25.00 -3.87 -19.00
C LEU A 40 -23.73 -3.05 -18.77
N LYS A 41 -23.68 -1.80 -19.26
CA LYS A 41 -22.58 -0.86 -18.99
C LYS A 41 -22.46 -0.55 -17.50
N ASP A 42 -23.57 -0.25 -16.82
CA ASP A 42 -23.57 0.06 -15.39
C ASP A 42 -23.09 -1.14 -14.55
N PHE A 43 -23.51 -2.35 -14.89
CA PHE A 43 -23.03 -3.58 -14.26
C PHE A 43 -21.53 -3.81 -14.51
N GLN A 44 -21.07 -3.59 -15.73
CA GLN A 44 -19.66 -3.73 -16.11
C GLN A 44 -18.78 -2.71 -15.38
N ASN A 45 -19.19 -1.45 -15.28
CA ASN A 45 -18.46 -0.42 -14.54
C ASN A 45 -18.34 -0.78 -13.05
N LYS A 46 -19.46 -1.12 -12.40
CA LYS A 46 -19.45 -1.58 -11.00
C LYS A 46 -18.55 -2.78 -10.77
N TYR A 47 -18.58 -3.76 -11.67
CA TYR A 47 -17.71 -4.94 -11.60
C TYR A 47 -16.23 -4.58 -11.76
N ASN A 48 -15.90 -3.68 -12.69
CA ASN A 48 -14.53 -3.24 -12.93
C ASN A 48 -13.97 -2.47 -11.73
N HIS A 49 -14.74 -1.59 -11.11
CA HIS A 49 -14.31 -0.78 -9.95
C HIS A 49 -14.03 -1.68 -8.75
N ALA A 50 -14.94 -2.64 -8.49
CA ALA A 50 -14.72 -3.63 -7.45
C ALA A 50 -13.43 -4.41 -7.72
N ASN A 51 -13.21 -4.91 -8.93
CA ASN A 51 -12.00 -5.67 -9.26
C ASN A 51 -10.71 -4.85 -9.13
N PHE A 52 -10.74 -3.56 -9.49
CA PHE A 52 -9.61 -2.67 -9.30
C PHE A 52 -9.22 -2.58 -7.82
N ILE A 53 -10.19 -2.26 -6.95
CA ILE A 53 -9.99 -2.19 -5.50
C ILE A 53 -9.44 -3.52 -4.97
N ARG A 54 -10.02 -4.66 -5.38
CA ARG A 54 -9.56 -5.99 -4.97
C ARG A 54 -8.09 -6.25 -5.30
N LYS A 55 -7.66 -5.86 -6.50
CA LYS A 55 -6.26 -6.03 -6.92
C LYS A 55 -5.31 -5.17 -6.09
N VAL A 56 -5.66 -3.91 -5.81
CA VAL A 56 -4.84 -3.01 -4.98
C VAL A 56 -4.61 -3.58 -3.59
N TYR A 57 -5.67 -4.01 -2.90
CA TYR A 57 -5.57 -4.56 -1.55
C TYR A 57 -4.83 -5.90 -1.53
N THR A 58 -4.97 -6.72 -2.58
CA THR A 58 -4.23 -7.98 -2.72
C THR A 58 -2.74 -7.71 -2.86
N VAL A 59 -2.35 -6.71 -3.65
CA VAL A 59 -0.95 -6.33 -3.82
C VAL A 59 -0.37 -5.82 -2.50
N VAL A 60 -1.09 -5.00 -1.73
CA VAL A 60 -0.66 -4.55 -0.38
C VAL A 60 -0.47 -5.71 0.58
N PHE A 61 -1.40 -6.66 0.60
CA PHE A 61 -1.29 -7.85 1.43
C PHE A 61 -0.05 -8.70 1.08
N LEU A 62 0.25 -8.87 -0.21
CA LEU A 62 1.43 -9.62 -0.66
C LEU A 62 2.76 -8.97 -0.23
N GLN A 63 2.82 -7.64 -0.18
CA GLN A 63 4.02 -6.93 0.28
C GLN A 63 4.27 -7.18 1.77
N LEU A 64 3.21 -7.14 2.58
CA LEU A 64 3.31 -7.42 4.01
C LEU A 64 3.73 -8.88 4.29
N LEU A 65 3.24 -9.83 3.49
CA LEU A 65 3.72 -11.21 3.56
C LEU A 65 5.20 -11.36 3.18
N ASN A 66 5.67 -10.58 2.20
CA ASN A 66 7.08 -10.57 1.82
C ASN A 66 7.95 -10.08 2.99
N VAL A 67 7.59 -8.95 3.61
CA VAL A 67 8.29 -8.41 4.79
C VAL A 67 8.28 -9.43 5.94
N ALA A 68 7.13 -10.04 6.23
CA ALA A 68 7.02 -11.06 7.27
C ALA A 68 7.90 -12.28 7.01
N SER A 69 8.04 -12.69 5.75
CA SER A 69 8.91 -13.80 5.37
C SER A 69 10.37 -13.50 5.69
N PHE A 70 10.85 -12.29 5.38
CA PHE A 70 12.21 -11.87 5.74
C PHE A 70 12.42 -11.80 7.26
N VAL A 71 11.45 -11.28 8.01
CA VAL A 71 11.51 -11.24 9.48
C VAL A 71 11.64 -12.66 10.06
N LEU A 72 10.82 -13.61 9.60
CA LEU A 72 10.89 -15.00 10.06
C LEU A 72 12.24 -15.65 9.73
N LEU A 73 12.80 -15.39 8.54
CA LEU A 73 14.12 -15.89 8.15
C LEU A 73 15.22 -15.36 9.08
N PHE A 74 15.18 -14.09 9.46
CA PHE A 74 16.18 -13.50 10.35
C PHE A 74 16.01 -13.97 11.79
N VAL A 75 14.78 -14.08 12.29
CA VAL A 75 14.53 -14.64 13.63
C VAL A 75 15.01 -16.10 13.72
N GLY A 76 14.82 -16.90 12.67
CA GLY A 76 15.23 -18.30 12.64
C GLY A 76 16.74 -18.54 12.47
N ASN A 77 17.50 -17.57 11.96
CA ASN A 77 18.93 -17.73 11.65
C ASN A 77 19.80 -16.80 12.50
N SER A 78 20.35 -17.32 13.60
CA SER A 78 21.24 -16.57 14.49
C SER A 78 22.54 -16.11 13.81
N ASP A 79 23.02 -16.85 12.81
CA ASP A 79 24.27 -16.55 12.10
C ASP A 79 24.15 -15.30 11.21
N VAL A 80 23.00 -15.11 10.58
CA VAL A 80 22.70 -13.88 9.81
C VAL A 80 22.66 -12.69 10.76
N ASN A 81 22.03 -12.85 11.93
CA ASN A 81 21.93 -11.80 12.93
C ASN A 81 23.30 -11.44 13.51
N SER A 82 24.17 -12.43 13.78
CA SER A 82 25.52 -12.17 14.30
C SER A 82 26.36 -11.42 13.27
N TRP A 83 26.29 -11.79 12.00
CA TRP A 83 27.00 -11.09 10.92
C TRP A 83 26.57 -9.63 10.76
N ILE A 84 25.26 -9.36 10.82
CA ILE A 84 24.71 -7.99 10.75
C ILE A 84 25.06 -7.18 12.01
N ARG A 85 25.08 -7.81 13.19
CA ARG A 85 25.55 -7.16 14.42
C ARG A 85 27.01 -6.72 14.32
N THR A 86 27.85 -7.48 13.64
CA THR A 86 29.24 -7.08 13.36
C THR A 86 29.32 -5.94 12.33
N HIS A 87 28.41 -5.92 11.36
CA HIS A 87 28.40 -4.94 10.26
C HIS A 87 27.14 -4.06 10.30
N GLN A 88 26.93 -3.33 11.41
CA GLN A 88 25.69 -2.56 11.65
C GLN A 88 25.37 -1.52 10.57
N TYR A 89 26.36 -1.08 9.80
CA TYR A 89 26.16 -0.15 8.68
C TYR A 89 25.21 -0.71 7.60
N PHE A 90 25.04 -2.03 7.50
CA PHE A 90 24.06 -2.62 6.57
C PHE A 90 22.61 -2.23 6.91
N ILE A 91 22.29 -1.99 8.18
CA ILE A 91 20.95 -1.54 8.60
C ILE A 91 20.64 -0.16 8.00
N ILE A 92 21.63 0.73 8.03
CA ILE A 92 21.53 2.07 7.44
C ILE A 92 21.45 1.96 5.91
N ILE A 93 22.24 1.08 5.30
CA ILE A 93 22.20 0.85 3.84
C ILE A 93 20.83 0.33 3.40
N PHE A 94 20.27 -0.66 4.08
CA PHE A 94 18.93 -1.19 3.75
C PHE A 94 17.85 -0.12 3.92
N GLY A 95 17.91 0.67 5.00
CA GLY A 95 17.00 1.81 5.19
C GLY A 95 17.13 2.87 4.09
N ALA A 96 18.37 3.22 3.72
CA ALA A 96 18.62 4.16 2.62
C ALA A 96 18.11 3.61 1.27
N LEU A 97 18.31 2.32 0.99
CA LEU A 97 17.78 1.67 -0.21
C LEU A 97 16.25 1.69 -0.26
N ALA A 98 15.57 1.42 0.86
CA ALA A 98 14.12 1.50 0.95
C ALA A 98 13.61 2.92 0.67
N ILE A 99 14.27 3.94 1.21
CA ILE A 99 13.92 5.35 0.96
C ILE A 99 14.19 5.73 -0.51
N LEU A 100 15.34 5.37 -1.06
CA LEU A 100 15.71 5.69 -2.44
C LEU A 100 14.75 5.05 -3.45
N THR A 101 14.40 3.78 -3.24
CA THR A 101 13.44 3.06 -4.11
C THR A 101 12.04 3.65 -3.99
N TYR A 102 11.61 4.06 -2.78
CA TYR A 102 10.36 4.79 -2.59
C TYR A 102 10.37 6.15 -3.31
N SER A 103 11.44 6.94 -3.16
CA SER A 103 11.60 8.23 -3.84
C SER A 103 11.62 8.07 -5.36
N PHE A 104 12.22 6.99 -5.87
CA PHE A 104 12.21 6.68 -7.30
C PHE A 104 10.79 6.49 -7.84
N HIS A 105 9.91 5.77 -7.13
CA HIS A 105 8.51 5.63 -7.52
C HIS A 105 7.77 6.98 -7.54
N PHE A 106 8.13 7.90 -6.64
CA PHE A 106 7.52 9.23 -6.59
C PHE A 106 8.04 10.16 -7.70
N CYS A 107 9.34 10.12 -8.00
CA CYS A 107 10.00 11.02 -8.95
C CYS A 107 9.97 10.52 -10.40
N CYS A 108 10.18 9.23 -10.64
CA CYS A 108 10.35 8.64 -11.97
C CYS A 108 9.06 8.00 -12.48
N ARG A 109 7.99 8.80 -12.43
CA ARG A 109 6.62 8.36 -12.69
C ARG A 109 6.24 8.14 -14.16
N HIS A 110 7.22 8.28 -15.05
CA HIS A 110 7.02 8.43 -16.49
C HIS A 110 7.49 7.22 -17.32
N PHE A 111 7.94 6.14 -16.68
CA PHE A 111 8.27 4.93 -17.43
C PHE A 111 6.98 4.26 -17.91
N GLN A 112 6.74 4.33 -19.22
CA GLN A 112 5.59 3.72 -19.91
C GLN A 112 5.65 2.18 -19.93
N TRP A 113 6.69 1.57 -19.39
CA TRP A 113 6.90 0.13 -19.35
C TRP A 113 6.33 -0.45 -18.05
N ILE A 114 5.09 -0.93 -18.10
CA ILE A 114 4.39 -1.60 -16.97
C ILE A 114 5.27 -2.66 -16.27
N PHE A 115 6.03 -3.43 -17.02
CA PHE A 115 6.90 -4.47 -16.47
C PHE A 115 8.00 -3.92 -15.55
N LEU A 116 8.62 -2.78 -15.91
CA LEU A 116 9.68 -2.16 -15.10
C LEU A 116 9.12 -1.53 -13.83
N ASN A 117 7.91 -0.98 -13.91
CA ASN A 117 7.21 -0.39 -12.77
C ASN A 117 6.85 -1.45 -11.72
N PHE A 118 6.32 -2.60 -12.17
CA PHE A 118 6.06 -3.73 -11.29
C PHE A 118 7.35 -4.29 -10.67
N LEU A 119 8.41 -4.42 -11.46
CA LEU A 119 9.70 -4.88 -10.95
C LEU A 119 10.28 -3.91 -9.91
N GLY A 120 10.17 -2.60 -10.13
CA GLY A 120 10.57 -1.59 -9.15
C GLY A 120 9.81 -1.69 -7.83
N PHE A 121 8.56 -2.15 -7.88
CA PHE A 121 7.78 -2.39 -6.68
C PHE A 121 8.24 -3.62 -5.90
N VAL A 122 8.55 -4.71 -6.62
CA VAL A 122 9.16 -5.90 -6.01
C VAL A 122 10.49 -5.55 -5.34
N PHE A 123 11.35 -4.76 -6.01
CA PHE A 123 12.61 -4.31 -5.42
C PHE A 123 12.41 -3.45 -4.16
N TYR A 124 11.44 -2.53 -4.18
CA TYR A 124 11.07 -1.75 -3.01
C TYR A 124 10.70 -2.66 -1.83
N THR A 125 9.84 -3.66 -2.07
CA THR A 125 9.36 -4.56 -1.02
C THR A 125 10.45 -5.47 -0.46
N MET A 126 11.38 -5.92 -1.31
CA MET A 126 12.56 -6.67 -0.87
C MET A 126 13.49 -5.81 -0.02
N ALA A 127 13.71 -4.55 -0.41
CA ALA A 127 14.54 -3.61 0.34
C ALA A 127 13.93 -3.29 1.71
N GLU A 128 12.61 -3.06 1.75
CA GLU A 128 11.86 -2.84 2.98
C GLU A 128 11.88 -4.09 3.88
N GLY A 129 11.65 -5.28 3.30
CA GLY A 129 11.71 -6.55 4.03
C GLY A 129 13.08 -6.79 4.67
N LEU A 130 14.17 -6.54 3.95
CA LEU A 130 15.53 -6.63 4.49
C LEU A 130 15.80 -5.59 5.58
N PHE A 131 15.31 -4.37 5.41
CA PHE A 131 15.43 -3.32 6.43
C PHE A 131 14.72 -3.74 7.72
N VAL A 132 13.43 -4.10 7.66
CA VAL A 132 12.65 -4.52 8.84
C VAL A 132 13.23 -5.78 9.48
N ALA A 133 13.66 -6.77 8.68
CA ALA A 133 14.28 -7.98 9.20
C ALA A 133 15.61 -7.68 9.91
N SER A 134 16.40 -6.72 9.42
CA SER A 134 17.65 -6.31 10.08
C SER A 134 17.43 -5.68 11.46
N LEU A 135 16.24 -5.13 11.73
CA LEU A 135 15.88 -4.59 13.04
C LEU A 135 15.83 -5.65 14.15
N VAL A 136 15.71 -6.93 13.80
CA VAL A 136 15.81 -8.08 14.74
C VAL A 136 17.19 -8.15 15.42
N THR A 137 18.18 -7.46 14.85
CA THR A 137 19.49 -7.35 15.47
C THR A 137 19.61 -6.23 16.51
N ILE A 138 18.67 -5.28 16.53
CA ILE A 138 18.69 -4.15 17.48
C ILE A 138 17.58 -4.31 18.53
N PHE A 139 16.38 -4.72 18.12
CA PHE A 139 15.24 -4.92 19.01
C PHE A 139 15.02 -6.40 19.32
N GLU A 140 14.25 -6.67 20.38
CA GLU A 140 13.87 -8.05 20.72
C GLU A 140 13.01 -8.67 19.62
N ALA A 141 13.37 -9.88 19.19
CA ALA A 141 12.66 -10.63 18.16
C ALA A 141 11.17 -10.78 18.47
N ASN A 142 10.81 -10.97 19.74
CA ASN A 142 9.41 -11.09 20.18
C ASN A 142 8.60 -9.83 19.86
N ILE A 143 9.18 -8.65 20.10
CA ILE A 143 8.52 -7.36 19.85
C ILE A 143 8.26 -7.19 18.35
N ILE A 144 9.26 -7.51 17.52
CA ILE A 144 9.14 -7.39 16.07
C ILE A 144 8.12 -8.38 15.52
N LEU A 145 8.14 -9.63 15.97
CA LEU A 145 7.16 -10.64 15.56
C LEU A 145 5.72 -10.23 15.90
N VAL A 146 5.50 -9.69 17.11
CA VAL A 146 4.18 -9.19 17.50
C VAL A 146 3.76 -7.99 16.64
N ALA A 147 4.66 -7.03 16.41
CA ALA A 147 4.38 -5.86 15.57
C ALA A 147 4.05 -6.26 14.13
N THR A 148 4.85 -7.13 13.51
CA THR A 148 4.59 -7.67 12.17
C THR A 148 3.30 -8.51 12.12
N GLY A 149 2.99 -9.24 13.19
CA GLY A 149 1.73 -9.97 13.30
C GLY A 149 0.50 -9.06 13.31
N VAL A 150 0.54 -7.96 14.07
CA VAL A 150 -0.55 -6.97 14.13
C VAL A 150 -0.77 -6.33 12.77
N THR A 151 0.28 -5.93 12.06
CA THR A 151 0.15 -5.29 10.74
C THR A 151 -0.39 -6.25 9.67
N ILE A 152 0.01 -7.52 9.68
CA ILE A 152 -0.59 -8.54 8.81
C ILE A 152 -2.07 -8.72 9.13
N LEU A 153 -2.43 -8.81 10.41
CA LEU A 153 -3.81 -9.01 10.82
C LEU A 153 -4.68 -7.81 10.44
N LEU A 154 -4.18 -6.59 10.64
CA LEU A 154 -4.89 -5.37 10.26
C LEU A 154 -5.05 -5.26 8.74
N SER A 155 -4.00 -5.56 7.97
CA SER A 155 -4.12 -5.57 6.50
C SER A 155 -5.09 -6.63 6.01
N LEU A 156 -5.14 -7.81 6.63
CA LEU A 156 -6.12 -8.84 6.32
C LEU A 156 -7.54 -8.37 6.62
N VAL A 157 -7.77 -7.71 7.77
CA VAL A 157 -9.06 -7.11 8.11
C VAL A 157 -9.45 -6.06 7.07
N LEU A 158 -8.52 -5.20 6.65
CA LEU A 158 -8.74 -4.21 5.60
C LEU A 158 -9.06 -4.84 4.24
N THR A 159 -8.37 -5.92 3.86
CA THR A 159 -8.63 -6.66 2.62
C THR A 159 -10.01 -7.31 2.64
N ILE A 160 -10.41 -7.92 3.76
CA ILE A 160 -11.77 -8.46 3.92
C ILE A 160 -12.81 -7.33 3.93
N TYR A 161 -12.51 -6.24 4.62
CA TYR A 161 -13.37 -5.06 4.70
C TYR A 161 -13.59 -4.45 3.31
N SER A 162 -12.53 -4.32 2.49
CA SER A 162 -12.66 -3.82 1.13
C SER A 162 -13.42 -4.76 0.20
N PHE A 163 -13.47 -6.06 0.49
CA PHE A 163 -14.35 -7.00 -0.22
C PHE A 163 -15.83 -6.88 0.18
N LYS A 164 -16.12 -6.38 1.39
CA LYS A 164 -17.47 -6.34 1.96
C LYS A 164 -18.13 -4.96 1.95
N THR A 165 -17.35 -3.88 2.02
CA THR A 165 -17.88 -2.54 2.21
C THR A 165 -18.15 -1.83 0.88
N SER A 166 -19.37 -1.34 0.73
CA SER A 166 -19.80 -0.37 -0.29
C SER A 166 -20.21 0.92 0.45
N ILE A 167 -19.31 1.45 1.29
CA ILE A 167 -19.60 2.62 2.13
C ILE A 167 -18.87 3.83 1.57
N ASP A 168 -19.64 4.82 1.15
CA ASP A 168 -19.17 6.10 0.65
C ASP A 168 -18.73 7.00 1.81
N TYR A 169 -17.41 7.15 2.00
CA TYR A 169 -16.81 8.00 3.05
C TYR A 169 -16.51 9.43 2.58
N THR A 170 -17.31 9.95 1.65
CA THR A 170 -17.06 11.21 0.90
C THR A 170 -17.06 12.48 1.78
N LEU A 171 -17.43 12.40 3.07
CA LEU A 171 -17.62 13.58 3.94
C LEU A 171 -16.41 14.02 4.79
N TYR A 172 -15.30 13.26 4.88
CA TYR A 172 -14.18 13.60 5.78
C TYR A 172 -12.84 13.92 5.06
N ASN A 173 -12.92 14.31 3.78
CA ASN A 173 -11.82 14.25 2.81
C ASN A 173 -10.55 15.09 3.09
N LEU A 174 -10.62 16.11 3.96
CA LEU A 174 -9.48 17.01 4.27
C LEU A 174 -8.80 16.66 5.61
N ASN A 175 -9.57 16.20 6.61
CA ASN A 175 -9.04 15.99 7.96
C ASN A 175 -8.05 14.82 8.03
N LEU A 176 -8.26 13.76 7.22
CA LEU A 176 -7.43 12.55 7.27
C LEU A 176 -6.00 12.76 6.76
N PHE A 177 -5.80 13.62 5.75
CA PHE A 177 -4.45 13.92 5.23
C PHE A 177 -3.63 14.74 6.23
N ILE A 178 -4.27 15.70 6.91
CA ILE A 178 -3.62 16.51 7.94
C ILE A 178 -3.23 15.62 9.14
N ILE A 179 -4.11 14.72 9.55
CA ILE A 179 -3.84 13.76 10.64
C ILE A 179 -2.67 12.84 10.28
N LEU A 180 -2.54 12.39 9.02
CA LEU A 180 -1.41 11.58 8.56
C LEU A 180 -0.06 12.33 8.68
N ILE A 181 -0.01 13.61 8.28
CA ILE A 181 1.21 14.43 8.40
C ILE A 181 1.57 14.63 9.87
N ILE A 182 0.59 14.92 10.72
CA ILE A 182 0.79 15.05 12.17
C ILE A 182 1.35 13.75 12.74
N LEU A 183 0.80 12.60 12.32
CA LEU A 183 1.28 11.29 12.75
C LEU A 183 2.72 11.02 12.30
N LEU A 184 3.10 11.40 11.08
CA LEU A 184 4.46 11.26 10.57
C LEU A 184 5.45 12.11 11.38
N VAL A 185 5.08 13.36 11.69
CA VAL A 185 5.89 14.25 12.55
C VAL A 185 6.02 13.68 13.96
N VAL A 186 4.93 13.19 14.56
CA VAL A 186 4.95 12.53 15.88
C VAL A 186 5.79 11.26 15.85
N GLY A 187 5.74 10.47 14.76
CA GLY A 187 6.57 9.28 14.57
C GLY A 187 8.07 9.60 14.49
N VAL A 188 8.45 10.69 13.81
CA VAL A 188 9.85 11.15 13.79
C VAL A 188 10.28 11.64 15.17
N LEU A 189 9.43 12.37 15.88
CA LEU A 189 9.71 12.81 17.25
C LEU A 189 9.82 11.64 18.24
N ALA A 190 9.02 10.59 18.05
CA ALA A 190 9.05 9.37 18.86
C ALA A 190 10.41 8.66 18.83
N ILE A 191 11.17 8.76 17.73
CA ILE A 191 12.54 8.20 17.64
C ILE A 191 13.46 8.83 18.69
N PHE A 192 13.30 10.12 18.99
CA PHE A 192 14.14 10.84 19.96
C PHE A 192 13.72 10.63 21.42
N VAL A 193 12.50 10.14 21.68
CA VAL A 193 11.93 9.99 23.04
C VAL A 193 11.71 8.51 23.40
N TRP A 194 12.25 7.57 22.60
CA TRP A 194 12.07 6.13 22.76
C TRP A 194 12.33 5.65 24.19
N ASP A 195 13.45 6.09 24.77
CA ASP A 195 13.93 5.58 26.05
C ASP A 195 13.09 6.02 27.25
N THR A 196 12.29 7.08 27.12
CA THR A 196 11.62 7.70 28.26
C THR A 196 10.22 7.14 28.53
N PHE A 197 9.45 6.78 27.49
CA PHE A 197 8.04 6.37 27.65
C PHE A 197 7.60 5.27 26.64
N PRO A 198 8.10 4.03 26.75
CA PRO A 198 7.82 2.96 25.78
C PRO A 198 6.33 2.58 25.71
N ALA A 199 5.60 2.62 26.84
CA ALA A 199 4.17 2.31 26.86
C ALA A 199 3.32 3.33 26.10
N LEU A 200 3.69 4.62 26.19
CA LEU A 200 2.99 5.69 25.48
C LEU A 200 3.23 5.60 23.97
N LEU A 201 4.46 5.23 23.57
CA LEU A 201 4.82 5.00 22.17
C LEU A 201 4.08 3.81 21.57
N PHE A 202 3.91 2.72 22.34
CA PHE A 202 3.12 1.57 21.90
C PHE A 202 1.66 1.95 21.62
N VAL A 203 1.02 2.71 22.52
CA VAL A 203 -0.35 3.20 22.31
C VAL A 203 -0.42 4.15 21.11
N ALA A 204 0.55 5.06 20.97
CA ALA A 204 0.63 5.96 19.82
C ALA A 204 0.79 5.21 18.49
N ALA A 205 1.56 4.11 18.47
CA ALA A 205 1.74 3.27 17.30
C ALA A 205 0.44 2.59 16.87
N ILE A 206 -0.35 2.06 17.80
CA ILE A 206 -1.66 1.44 17.49
C ILE A 206 -2.64 2.47 16.94
N ILE A 207 -2.71 3.65 17.55
CA ILE A 207 -3.56 4.75 17.06
C ILE A 207 -3.11 5.17 15.66
N GLY A 208 -1.79 5.27 15.45
CA GLY A 208 -1.21 5.61 14.16
C GLY A 208 -1.53 4.59 13.06
N ASP A 209 -1.39 3.30 13.35
CA ASP A 209 -1.70 2.20 12.45
C ASP A 209 -3.19 2.19 12.05
N GLY A 210 -4.09 2.43 13.01
CA GLY A 210 -5.52 2.61 12.74
C GLY A 210 -5.83 3.83 11.87
N LEU A 211 -5.19 4.98 12.13
CA LEU A 211 -5.36 6.19 11.32
C LEU A 211 -4.81 6.02 9.90
N PHE A 212 -3.66 5.37 9.76
CA PHE A 212 -3.07 5.03 8.46
C PHE A 212 -4.00 4.12 7.66
N SER A 213 -4.62 3.14 8.30
CA SER A 213 -5.59 2.24 7.70
C SER A 213 -6.84 2.97 7.16
N LEU A 214 -7.36 3.95 7.90
CA LEU A 214 -8.46 4.80 7.44
C LEU A 214 -8.05 5.68 6.25
N TYR A 215 -6.84 6.26 6.29
CA TYR A 215 -6.30 7.02 5.18
C TYR A 215 -6.10 6.13 3.92
N PHE A 216 -5.64 4.89 4.12
CA PHE A 216 -5.49 3.93 3.03
C PHE A 216 -6.83 3.67 2.34
N ILE A 217 -7.89 3.37 3.10
CA ILE A 217 -9.26 3.24 2.55
C ILE A 217 -9.64 4.49 1.77
N HIS A 218 -9.46 5.67 2.36
CA HIS A 218 -9.81 6.94 1.74
C HIS A 218 -9.11 7.18 0.40
N SER A 219 -7.82 6.89 0.34
CA SER A 219 -7.04 7.05 -0.89
C SER A 219 -7.53 6.12 -2.01
N THR A 220 -7.95 4.90 -1.67
CA THR A 220 -8.56 3.98 -2.67
C THR A 220 -9.94 4.41 -3.15
N GLN A 221 -10.74 5.08 -2.30
CA GLN A 221 -12.09 5.55 -2.64
C GLN A 221 -12.10 6.74 -3.62
N LYS A 222 -11.14 7.68 -3.47
CA LYS A 222 -11.01 8.81 -4.40
C LYS A 222 -10.73 8.37 -5.83
N VAL A 223 -10.02 7.25 -5.99
CA VAL A 223 -9.76 6.68 -7.30
C VAL A 223 -11.06 6.07 -7.87
N SER A 224 -11.83 5.31 -7.09
CA SER A 224 -13.10 4.76 -7.58
C SER A 224 -14.13 5.83 -7.97
N GLU A 225 -14.24 6.92 -7.21
CA GLU A 225 -15.15 8.03 -7.55
C GLU A 225 -14.77 8.71 -8.89
N THR A 226 -13.48 8.78 -9.22
CA THR A 226 -13.01 9.40 -10.49
C THR A 226 -13.48 8.61 -11.71
N TYR A 227 -13.56 7.29 -11.61
CA TYR A 227 -14.09 6.44 -12.67
C TYR A 227 -15.61 6.59 -12.89
N ASP A 228 -16.37 6.76 -11.81
CA ASP A 228 -17.82 6.96 -11.91
C ASP A 228 -18.14 8.27 -12.65
N VAL A 229 -17.40 9.36 -12.36
CA VAL A 229 -17.57 10.66 -13.06
C VAL A 229 -17.21 10.55 -14.55
N SER A 230 -16.13 9.84 -14.91
CA SER A 230 -15.74 9.66 -16.31
C SER A 230 -16.73 8.78 -17.10
N SER A 231 -17.56 7.98 -16.44
CA SER A 231 -18.58 7.16 -17.08
C SER A 231 -19.94 7.87 -17.23
N ALA A 232 -20.12 8.98 -16.52
CA ALA A 232 -21.33 9.82 -16.55
C ALA A 232 -21.25 10.98 -17.57
N VAL A 233 -20.08 11.20 -18.19
CA VAL A 233 -19.83 12.20 -19.25
C VAL A 233 -19.63 11.50 -20.58
#